data_AF-A0A226EBA6-F1
#
_entry.id   AF-A0A226EBA6-F1
#
_cell.length_a   1.000
_cell.length_b   1.000
_cell.length_c   1.000
_cell.angle_alpha   90.00
_cell.angle_beta   90.00
_cell.angle_gamma   90.00
#
_symmetry.space_group_name_H-M   'P 1'
#
loop_
_entity.id
_entity.type
_entity.pdbx_description
1 polymer ?
#
loop_
_entity_poly.entity_id
_entity_poly.type
_entity_poly.pdbx_seq_one_letter_code
_entity_poly.pdbx_strand_id
1 'polypeptide(L)'
;MVASSLVIEEITTFKKGLSRIKSISKYERLQNRTKFYQVSEIDSLTLAKSLSYSIQEYSGFRQEPIVLMDVKMVISDLAVLLEEFENRYVLNSREATPFRTISMSVGYRNFLTPFISKTITNLEEFGISGRWDGLRRVQYKLNAMRLIGKSEYGRFFRKEMADGTEPVVFHESARVSLKVIKFILFLSGGLVSLAGVVFVWECGKVWRQSCMVT
;
A
#
# COMPACT_ATOMS: atom_id res chain seq x y z
N MET A 1 1.08 20.99 2.69
CA MET A 1 2.21 21.86 2.28
C MET A 1 3.55 21.51 2.94
N VAL A 2 3.61 20.93 4.14
CA VAL A 2 4.89 20.61 4.83
C VAL A 2 5.63 19.39 4.25
N ALA A 3 4.92 18.44 3.64
CA ALA A 3 5.54 17.24 3.07
C ALA A 3 6.45 17.53 1.86
N SER A 4 6.15 18.57 1.08
CA SER A 4 6.88 18.90 -0.14
C SER A 4 8.26 19.52 0.14
N SER A 5 8.42 20.26 1.24
CA SER A 5 9.70 20.90 1.58
C SER A 5 10.74 19.90 2.09
N LEU A 6 10.32 18.90 2.87
CA LEU A 6 11.20 17.86 3.39
C LEU A 6 11.79 16.98 2.28
N VAL A 7 11.01 16.68 1.25
CA VAL A 7 11.47 15.87 0.11
C VAL A 7 12.48 16.62 -0.75
N ILE A 8 12.28 17.94 -0.95
CA ILE A 8 13.25 18.79 -1.68
C ILE A 8 14.60 18.85 -0.94
N GLU A 9 14.56 18.87 0.40
CA GLU A 9 15.75 18.87 1.25
C GLU A 9 16.51 17.53 1.18
N GLU A 10 15.82 16.39 1.16
CA GLU A 10 16.46 15.08 0.96
C GLU A 10 17.11 14.94 -0.42
N ILE A 11 16.43 15.39 -1.49
CA ILE A 11 16.96 15.35 -2.86
C ILE A 11 18.24 16.20 -2.97
N THR A 12 18.22 17.40 -2.40
CA THR A 12 19.40 18.29 -2.42
C THR A 12 20.55 17.74 -1.59
N THR A 13 20.26 17.11 -0.44
CA THR A 13 21.26 16.48 0.41
C THR A 13 21.88 15.24 -0.27
N PHE A 14 21.06 14.41 -0.92
CA PHE A 14 21.52 13.27 -1.71
C PHE A 14 22.41 13.70 -2.88
N LYS A 15 21.99 14.74 -3.62
CA LYS A 15 22.77 15.34 -4.72
C LYS A 15 24.13 15.87 -4.23
N LYS A 16 24.18 16.43 -3.03
CA LYS A 16 25.40 16.94 -2.38
C LYS A 16 26.29 15.80 -1.82
N GLY A 17 25.71 14.70 -1.39
CA GLY A 17 26.44 13.48 -1.00
C GLY A 17 27.11 12.81 -2.19
N LEU A 18 26.40 12.74 -3.33
CA LEU A 18 26.92 12.19 -4.58
C LEU A 18 28.05 13.03 -5.19
N SER A 19 27.99 14.36 -5.08
CA SER A 19 29.04 15.26 -5.61
C SER A 19 30.36 15.22 -4.86
N ARG A 20 30.39 14.71 -3.62
CA ARG A 20 31.62 14.55 -2.81
C ARG A 20 32.48 13.36 -3.24
N ILE A 21 31.94 12.39 -3.98
CA ILE A 21 32.68 11.22 -4.45
C ILE A 21 33.37 11.58 -5.77
N LYS A 22 34.69 11.32 -5.87
CA LYS A 22 35.66 11.69 -6.93
C LYS A 22 35.37 11.20 -8.38
N SER A 23 34.11 11.05 -8.78
CA SER A 23 33.71 10.57 -10.11
C SER A 23 32.75 11.51 -10.85
N ILE A 24 32.95 12.82 -10.75
CA ILE A 24 32.09 13.85 -11.35
C ILE A 24 31.82 13.59 -12.85
N SER A 25 32.83 13.16 -13.63
CA SER A 25 32.65 12.83 -15.06
C SER A 25 31.84 11.56 -15.33
N LYS A 26 31.90 10.57 -14.43
CA LYS A 26 31.07 9.37 -14.48
C LYS A 26 29.64 9.70 -14.07
N TYR A 27 29.48 10.63 -13.13
CA TYR A 27 28.20 11.12 -12.64
C TYR A 27 27.47 11.95 -13.69
N GLU A 28 28.12 12.86 -14.41
CA GLU A 28 27.48 13.61 -15.50
C GLU A 28 27.00 12.69 -16.63
N ARG A 29 27.78 11.66 -16.97
CA ARG A 29 27.35 10.62 -17.93
C ARG A 29 26.15 9.82 -17.43
N LEU A 30 26.10 9.50 -16.14
CA LEU A 30 24.96 8.80 -15.54
C LEU A 30 23.73 9.71 -15.48
N GLN A 31 23.89 10.95 -15.01
CA GLN A 31 22.82 11.94 -14.89
C GLN A 31 22.19 12.29 -16.24
N ASN A 32 22.99 12.32 -17.32
CA ASN A 32 22.47 12.50 -18.67
C ASN A 32 21.70 11.26 -19.21
N ARG A 33 21.88 10.09 -18.59
CA ARG A 33 21.20 8.83 -18.96
C ARG A 33 20.02 8.50 -18.03
N THR A 34 20.06 8.90 -16.76
CA THR A 34 18.97 8.68 -15.81
C THR A 34 17.96 9.81 -15.87
N LYS A 35 16.80 9.52 -16.46
CA LYS A 35 15.61 10.36 -16.32
C LYS A 35 14.91 10.01 -15.02
N PHE A 36 14.89 10.95 -14.09
CA PHE A 36 14.10 10.82 -12.86
C PHE A 36 12.68 11.26 -13.16
N TYR A 37 11.74 10.32 -13.12
CA TYR A 37 10.31 10.61 -13.18
C TYR A 37 9.76 10.55 -11.77
N GLN A 38 9.09 11.62 -11.34
CA GLN A 38 8.39 11.61 -10.07
C GLN A 38 7.08 10.85 -10.25
N VAL A 39 7.09 9.58 -9.84
CA VAL A 39 5.96 8.66 -10.04
C VAL A 39 4.69 9.15 -9.32
N SER A 40 4.81 9.97 -8.28
CA SER A 40 3.65 10.52 -7.57
C SER A 40 2.74 11.44 -8.42
N GLU A 41 3.22 11.91 -9.58
CA GLU A 41 2.44 12.78 -10.48
C GLU A 41 1.81 12.02 -11.66
N ILE A 42 2.26 10.79 -11.95
CA ILE A 42 1.84 10.03 -13.11
C ILE A 42 1.08 8.79 -12.65
N ASP A 43 -0.17 8.67 -13.06
CA ASP A 43 -0.99 7.49 -12.82
C ASP A 43 -0.28 6.21 -13.31
N SER A 44 -0.25 5.17 -12.47
CA SER A 44 0.50 3.94 -12.70
C SER A 44 0.09 3.25 -14.00
N LEU A 45 -1.20 3.36 -14.38
CA LEU A 45 -1.70 2.85 -15.66
C LEU A 45 -1.14 3.63 -16.85
N THR A 46 -1.10 4.97 -16.74
CA THR A 46 -0.56 5.84 -17.79
C THR A 46 0.94 5.59 -17.98
N LEU A 47 1.66 5.40 -16.88
CA LEU A 47 3.09 5.07 -16.89
C LEU A 47 3.32 3.67 -17.49
N ALA A 48 2.54 2.66 -17.11
CA ALA A 48 2.64 1.33 -17.68
C ALA A 48 2.40 1.35 -19.21
N LYS A 49 1.37 2.07 -19.66
CA LYS A 49 1.06 2.23 -21.08
C LYS A 49 2.16 2.98 -21.83
N SER A 50 2.68 4.08 -21.28
CA SER A 50 3.71 4.88 -21.96
C SER A 50 5.03 4.13 -22.06
N LEU A 51 5.41 3.38 -21.02
CA LEU A 51 6.53 2.45 -21.09
C LEU A 51 6.26 1.42 -22.20
N SER A 52 5.07 0.84 -22.24
CA SER A 52 4.75 -0.17 -23.23
C SER A 52 4.83 0.34 -24.68
N TYR A 53 4.28 1.52 -24.95
CA TYR A 53 4.36 2.14 -26.27
C TYR A 53 5.80 2.53 -26.65
N SER A 54 6.55 3.12 -25.72
CA SER A 54 7.96 3.48 -25.92
C SER A 54 8.79 2.28 -26.36
N ILE A 55 8.40 1.08 -25.95
CA ILE A 55 9.14 -0.14 -26.16
C ILE A 55 8.86 -0.75 -27.54
N GLN A 56 7.61 -0.67 -27.99
CA GLN A 56 7.20 -1.19 -29.30
C GLN A 56 7.91 -0.46 -30.44
N GLU A 57 8.24 0.81 -30.25
CA GLU A 57 8.97 1.64 -31.21
C GLU A 57 10.44 1.21 -31.40
N TYR A 58 11.03 0.48 -30.43
CA TYR A 58 12.42 0.02 -30.47
C TYR A 58 12.59 -1.50 -30.57
N SER A 59 11.61 -2.23 -31.12
CA SER A 59 11.55 -3.70 -31.15
C SER A 59 12.68 -4.44 -31.91
N GLY A 60 13.75 -3.75 -32.33
CA GLY A 60 14.94 -4.32 -32.97
C GLY A 60 16.25 -4.13 -32.20
N PHE A 61 16.27 -3.36 -31.10
CA PHE A 61 17.48 -3.09 -30.32
C PHE A 61 17.42 -3.75 -28.94
N ARG A 62 18.57 -4.24 -28.44
CA ARG A 62 18.71 -4.71 -27.05
C ARG A 62 18.30 -3.58 -26.11
N GLN A 63 17.13 -3.70 -25.50
CA GLN A 63 16.63 -2.71 -24.55
C GLN A 63 17.44 -2.81 -23.26
N GLU A 64 17.96 -1.68 -22.80
CA GLU A 64 18.62 -1.58 -21.51
C GLU A 64 17.59 -1.81 -20.38
N PRO A 65 17.97 -2.46 -19.27
CA PRO A 65 17.07 -2.68 -18.16
C PRO A 65 16.63 -1.33 -17.56
N ILE A 66 15.31 -1.10 -17.51
CA ILE A 66 14.75 0.07 -16.85
C ILE A 66 14.68 -0.24 -15.35
N VAL A 67 15.38 0.57 -14.56
CA VAL A 67 15.37 0.46 -13.10
C VAL A 67 14.43 1.52 -12.54
N LEU A 68 13.39 1.08 -11.85
CA LEU A 68 12.43 1.94 -11.18
C LEU A 68 12.64 1.84 -9.66
N MET A 69 12.81 3.00 -9.01
CA MET A 69 12.96 3.11 -7.57
C MET A 69 11.91 4.08 -7.04
N ASP A 70 11.01 3.57 -6.20
CA ASP A 70 9.87 4.27 -5.63
C ASP A 70 9.33 3.45 -4.44
N VAL A 71 8.26 3.94 -3.81
CA VAL A 71 7.54 3.26 -2.73
C VAL A 71 7.10 1.88 -3.19
N LYS A 72 7.39 0.88 -2.36
CA LYS A 72 7.10 -0.54 -2.64
C LYS A 72 5.69 -0.79 -3.19
N MET A 73 4.68 -0.09 -2.68
CA MET A 73 3.30 -0.28 -3.12
C MET A 73 3.10 0.17 -4.57
N VAL A 74 3.58 1.36 -4.92
CA VAL A 74 3.46 1.93 -6.26
C VAL A 74 4.22 1.07 -7.28
N ILE A 75 5.42 0.60 -6.94
CA ILE A 75 6.18 -0.34 -7.79
C ILE A 75 5.42 -1.65 -7.97
N SER A 76 4.79 -2.17 -6.92
CA SER A 76 4.08 -3.44 -7.00
C SER A 76 2.89 -3.36 -7.95
N ASP A 77 2.15 -2.25 -7.93
CA ASP A 77 1.03 -2.01 -8.84
C ASP A 77 1.52 -1.91 -10.29
N LEU A 78 2.58 -1.12 -10.52
CA LEU A 78 3.18 -0.98 -11.84
C LEU A 78 3.74 -2.30 -12.36
N ALA A 79 4.37 -3.11 -11.51
CA ALA A 79 4.90 -4.42 -11.86
C ALA A 79 3.81 -5.35 -12.39
N VAL A 80 2.67 -5.41 -11.70
CA VAL A 80 1.51 -6.22 -12.10
C VAL A 80 0.93 -5.75 -13.43
N LEU A 81 0.84 -4.43 -13.63
CA LEU A 81 0.39 -3.86 -14.90
C LEU A 81 1.36 -4.18 -16.04
N LEU A 82 2.67 -4.07 -15.82
CA LEU A 82 3.69 -4.36 -16.83
C LEU A 82 3.78 -5.85 -17.20
N GLU A 83 3.62 -6.74 -16.21
CA GLU A 83 3.53 -8.19 -16.46
C GLU A 83 2.35 -8.51 -17.38
N GLU A 84 1.20 -7.89 -17.13
CA GLU A 84 -0.02 -8.13 -17.91
C GLU A 84 0.03 -7.52 -19.33
N PHE A 85 0.56 -6.30 -19.47
CA PHE A 85 0.62 -5.63 -20.78
C PHE A 85 1.70 -6.17 -21.71
N GLU A 86 2.83 -6.62 -21.17
CA GLU A 86 4.04 -6.85 -22.00
C GLU A 86 4.76 -8.18 -21.76
N ASN A 87 4.26 -9.05 -20.90
CA ASN A 87 4.89 -10.34 -20.60
C ASN A 87 6.37 -10.19 -20.17
N ARG A 88 6.71 -9.04 -19.53
CA ARG A 88 8.05 -8.74 -19.06
C ARG A 88 8.28 -9.35 -17.69
N TYR A 89 9.51 -9.82 -17.48
CA TYR A 89 9.93 -10.30 -16.18
C TYR A 89 10.34 -9.12 -15.29
N VAL A 90 9.52 -8.80 -14.28
CA VAL A 90 9.85 -7.75 -13.31
C VAL A 90 10.71 -8.36 -12.19
N LEU A 91 12.00 -7.99 -12.15
CA LEU A 91 12.90 -8.44 -11.09
C LEU A 91 12.79 -7.52 -9.86
N ASN A 92 12.06 -7.98 -8.84
CA ASN A 92 12.01 -7.29 -7.54
C ASN A 92 13.30 -7.53 -6.73
N SER A 93 14.36 -6.78 -7.01
CA SER A 93 15.61 -6.87 -6.24
C SER A 93 15.60 -5.93 -5.02
N ARG A 94 15.13 -6.45 -3.88
CA ARG A 94 15.19 -5.72 -2.61
C ARG A 94 16.54 -5.89 -1.90
N GLU A 95 17.20 -7.03 -2.10
CA GLU A 95 18.42 -7.42 -1.39
C GLU A 95 19.68 -6.69 -1.89
N ALA A 96 19.67 -6.21 -3.13
CA ALA A 96 20.84 -5.57 -3.74
C ALA A 96 21.03 -4.09 -3.34
N THR A 97 20.06 -3.47 -2.65
CA THR A 97 20.13 -2.04 -2.33
C THR A 97 20.30 -1.81 -0.82
N PRO A 98 21.31 -1.03 -0.38
CA PRO A 98 21.61 -0.82 1.04
C PRO A 98 20.65 0.16 1.75
N PHE A 99 19.51 0.51 1.13
CA PHE A 99 18.60 1.51 1.68
C PHE A 99 17.68 0.88 2.74
N ARG A 100 17.83 1.31 3.98
CA ARG A 100 16.89 0.98 5.07
C ARG A 100 16.01 2.19 5.35
N THR A 101 14.70 2.03 5.17
CA THR A 101 13.72 3.02 5.61
C THR A 101 13.36 2.74 7.06
N ILE A 102 13.56 3.73 7.94
CA ILE A 102 13.09 3.68 9.32
C ILE A 102 11.89 4.61 9.42
N SER A 103 10.70 4.07 9.63
CA SER A 103 9.51 4.86 9.94
C SER A 103 9.37 4.99 11.46
N MET A 104 9.35 6.22 11.96
CA MET A 104 9.00 6.52 13.35
C MET A 104 7.60 7.10 13.40
N SER A 105 6.77 6.59 14.31
CA SER A 105 5.47 7.18 14.62
C SER A 105 5.49 7.67 16.07
N VAL A 106 5.04 8.91 16.28
CA VAL A 106 4.91 9.50 17.62
C VAL A 106 3.43 9.55 17.96
N GLY A 107 3.04 8.86 19.03
CA GLY A 107 1.66 8.81 19.51
C GLY A 107 1.55 9.26 20.97
N TYR A 108 0.41 9.87 21.33
CA TYR A 108 0.13 10.23 22.72
C TYR A 108 -0.05 8.98 23.59
N ARG A 109 0.69 8.93 24.71
CA ARG A 109 0.57 7.86 25.70
C ARG A 109 -0.70 8.05 26.53
N ASN A 110 -1.76 7.33 26.15
CA ASN A 110 -3.00 7.21 26.93
C ASN A 110 -3.02 5.91 27.75
N PHE A 111 -3.93 5.78 28.72
CA PHE A 111 -4.10 4.57 29.53
C PHE A 111 -4.38 3.29 28.71
N LEU A 112 -4.90 3.44 27.48
CA LEU A 112 -5.16 2.34 26.55
C LEU A 112 -3.91 1.85 25.79
N THR A 113 -2.86 2.68 25.72
CA THR A 113 -1.62 2.38 24.98
C THR A 113 -1.01 1.03 25.33
N PRO A 114 -0.81 0.66 26.62
CA PRO A 114 -0.24 -0.65 26.95
C PRO A 114 -1.12 -1.83 26.51
N PHE A 115 -2.45 -1.68 26.57
CA PHE A 115 -3.38 -2.73 26.15
C PHE A 115 -3.37 -2.92 24.63
N ILE A 116 -3.39 -1.81 23.88
CA ILE A 116 -3.32 -1.82 22.42
C ILE A 116 -1.98 -2.38 21.95
N SER A 117 -0.86 -1.93 22.53
CA SER A 117 0.48 -2.42 22.20
C SER A 117 0.59 -3.93 22.43
N LYS A 118 0.13 -4.44 23.58
CA LYS A 118 0.13 -5.88 23.86
C LYS A 118 -0.72 -6.66 22.87
N THR A 119 -1.89 -6.13 22.50
CA THR A 119 -2.78 -6.78 21.53
C THR A 119 -2.16 -6.81 20.14
N ILE A 120 -1.49 -5.73 19.71
CA ILE A 120 -0.77 -5.67 18.43
C ILE A 120 0.39 -6.66 18.42
N THR A 121 1.20 -6.72 19.48
CA THR A 121 2.30 -7.70 19.58
C THR A 121 1.77 -9.13 19.50
N ASN A 122 0.68 -9.44 20.21
CA ASN A 122 0.06 -10.77 20.13
C ASN A 122 -0.44 -11.07 18.70
N LEU A 123 -1.07 -10.10 18.03
CA LEU A 123 -1.53 -10.25 16.64
C LEU A 123 -0.36 -10.52 15.68
N GLU A 124 0.79 -9.90 15.94
CA GLU A 124 2.02 -10.12 15.18
C GLU A 124 2.60 -11.52 15.44
N GLU A 125 2.67 -11.95 16.71
CA GLU A 125 3.10 -13.31 17.10
C GLU A 125 2.21 -14.41 16.51
N PHE A 126 0.89 -14.16 16.39
CA PHE A 126 -0.04 -15.10 15.74
C PHE A 126 0.08 -15.12 14.21
N GLY A 127 0.97 -14.33 13.62
CA GLY A 127 1.14 -14.23 12.17
C GLY A 127 -0.05 -13.59 11.44
N ILE A 128 -0.98 -12.99 12.19
CA ILE A 128 -2.16 -12.32 11.62
C ILE A 128 -1.72 -11.09 10.84
N SER A 129 -0.69 -10.36 11.32
CA SER A 129 -0.08 -9.23 10.60
C SER A 129 0.35 -9.63 9.18
N GLY A 130 1.06 -10.75 9.03
CA GLY A 130 1.49 -11.27 7.74
C GLY A 130 0.32 -11.61 6.80
N ARG A 131 -0.78 -12.14 7.35
CA ARG A 131 -2.01 -12.42 6.58
C ARG A 131 -2.69 -11.14 6.09
N TRP A 132 -2.76 -10.11 6.94
CA TRP A 132 -3.30 -8.80 6.53
C TRP A 132 -2.44 -8.18 5.43
N ASP A 133 -1.12 -8.30 5.51
CA ASP A 133 -0.22 -7.82 4.46
C ASP A 133 -0.42 -8.59 3.15
N GLY A 134 -0.61 -9.91 3.21
CA GLY A 134 -0.97 -10.72 2.04
C GLY A 134 -2.28 -10.28 1.40
N LEU A 135 -3.34 -10.15 2.21
CA LEU A 135 -4.66 -9.70 1.75
C LEU A 135 -4.59 -8.29 1.15
N ARG A 136 -3.85 -7.39 1.81
CA ARG A 136 -3.65 -6.02 1.35
C ARG A 136 -2.93 -6.00 0.01
N ARG A 137 -1.90 -6.84 -0.20
CA ARG A 137 -1.24 -6.98 -1.51
C ARG A 137 -2.23 -7.42 -2.59
N VAL A 138 -3.02 -8.46 -2.34
CA VAL A 138 -4.04 -8.94 -3.29
C VAL A 138 -5.04 -7.83 -3.62
N GLN A 139 -5.52 -7.11 -2.60
CA GLN A 139 -6.41 -5.97 -2.78
C GLN A 139 -5.80 -4.88 -3.67
N TYR A 140 -4.51 -4.57 -3.49
CA TYR A 140 -3.82 -3.59 -4.34
C TYR A 140 -3.71 -4.07 -5.79
N LYS A 141 -3.25 -5.31 -6.02
CA LYS A 141 -3.20 -5.89 -7.38
C LYS A 141 -4.57 -5.84 -8.08
N LEU A 142 -5.62 -6.19 -7.34
CA LEU A 142 -6.99 -6.17 -7.84
C LEU A 142 -7.48 -4.76 -8.18
N ASN A 143 -7.12 -3.75 -7.37
CA ASN A 143 -7.42 -2.36 -7.67
C ASN A 143 -6.70 -1.88 -8.93
N ALA A 144 -5.42 -2.23 -9.11
CA ALA A 144 -4.66 -1.92 -10.32
C ALA A 144 -5.31 -2.57 -11.57
N MET A 145 -5.69 -3.85 -11.48
CA MET A 145 -6.35 -4.57 -12.58
C MET A 145 -7.74 -4.01 -12.93
N ARG A 146 -8.44 -3.46 -11.94
CA ARG A 146 -9.73 -2.78 -12.18
C ARG A 146 -9.59 -1.58 -13.13
N LEU A 147 -8.42 -0.94 -13.18
CA LEU A 147 -8.14 0.16 -14.10
C LEU A 147 -7.97 -0.31 -15.56
N ILE A 148 -7.62 -1.57 -15.79
CA ILE A 148 -7.50 -2.15 -17.13
C ILE A 148 -8.88 -2.50 -17.69
N GLY A 149 -9.73 -3.15 -16.88
CA GLY A 149 -11.08 -3.51 -17.29
C GLY A 149 -11.75 -4.58 -16.43
N LYS A 150 -13.08 -4.69 -16.54
CA LYS A 150 -13.87 -5.65 -15.74
C LYS A 150 -13.60 -7.12 -16.11
N SER A 151 -13.30 -7.42 -17.38
CA SER A 151 -13.01 -8.79 -17.83
C SER A 151 -11.69 -9.30 -17.23
N GLU A 152 -10.64 -8.49 -17.31
CA GLU A 152 -9.30 -8.81 -16.82
C GLU A 152 -9.29 -8.94 -15.30
N TYR A 153 -10.00 -8.04 -14.61
CA TYR A 153 -10.23 -8.13 -13.16
C TYR A 153 -10.78 -9.50 -12.74
N GLY A 154 -11.84 -9.97 -13.40
CA GLY A 154 -12.47 -11.24 -13.05
C GLY A 154 -11.57 -12.45 -13.31
N ARG A 155 -10.79 -12.42 -14.39
CA ARG A 155 -9.78 -13.45 -14.69
C ARG A 155 -8.68 -13.46 -13.63
N PHE A 156 -8.13 -12.30 -13.32
CA PHE A 156 -7.05 -12.14 -12.36
C PHE A 156 -7.47 -12.54 -10.94
N PHE A 157 -8.65 -12.10 -10.51
CA PHE A 157 -9.23 -12.48 -9.22
C PHE A 157 -9.34 -13.99 -9.05
N ARG A 158 -9.88 -14.68 -10.07
CA ARG A 158 -9.98 -16.15 -10.03
C ARG A 158 -8.61 -16.82 -9.97
N LYS A 159 -7.63 -16.29 -10.69
CA LYS A 159 -6.25 -16.81 -10.70
C LYS A 159 -5.62 -16.69 -9.31
N GLU A 160 -5.62 -15.50 -8.71
CA GLU A 160 -5.05 -15.28 -7.38
C GLU A 160 -5.78 -16.09 -6.28
N MET A 161 -7.11 -16.25 -6.39
CA MET A 161 -7.87 -17.08 -5.44
C MET A 161 -7.64 -18.58 -5.63
N ALA A 162 -7.33 -19.03 -6.85
CA ALA A 162 -7.00 -20.43 -7.13
C ALA A 162 -5.57 -20.80 -6.71
N ASP A 163 -4.65 -19.83 -6.69
CA ASP A 163 -3.24 -20.04 -6.34
C ASP A 163 -2.99 -20.03 -4.82
N GLY A 164 -4.04 -19.85 -4.00
CA GLY A 164 -4.01 -19.81 -2.53
C GLY A 164 -3.71 -21.15 -1.84
N THR A 165 -2.84 -21.96 -2.44
CA THR A 165 -2.50 -23.33 -2.01
C THR A 165 -1.30 -23.37 -1.07
N GLU A 166 -0.99 -22.28 -0.36
CA GLU A 166 -0.09 -22.43 0.79
C GLU A 166 -0.84 -23.23 1.86
N PRO A 167 -0.32 -24.41 2.29
CA PRO A 167 -0.96 -25.16 3.34
C PRO A 167 -1.03 -24.23 4.54
N VAL A 168 -2.25 -23.91 4.97
CA VAL A 168 -2.46 -23.14 6.18
C VAL A 168 -2.00 -24.06 7.31
N VAL A 169 -0.71 -24.02 7.61
CA VAL A 169 -0.16 -24.61 8.82
C VAL A 169 -0.73 -23.76 9.93
N PHE A 170 -1.91 -24.13 10.39
CA PHE A 170 -2.42 -23.69 11.65
C PHE A 170 -1.47 -24.27 12.69
N HIS A 171 -0.40 -23.53 13.00
CA HIS A 171 0.23 -23.68 14.30
C HIS A 171 -0.91 -23.49 15.29
N GLU A 172 -1.24 -24.59 15.97
CA GLU A 172 -2.35 -24.74 16.90
C GLU A 172 -2.50 -23.45 17.68
N SER A 173 -3.45 -22.63 17.24
CA SER A 173 -3.57 -21.26 17.74
C SER A 173 -4.03 -21.44 19.17
N ALA A 174 -3.18 -21.06 20.12
CA ALA A 174 -3.53 -21.04 21.53
C ALA A 174 -4.95 -20.48 21.64
N ARG A 175 -5.92 -21.32 22.05
CA ARG A 175 -7.37 -21.05 21.96
C ARG A 175 -7.61 -19.60 22.31
N VAL A 176 -7.88 -18.76 21.30
CA VAL A 176 -8.25 -17.38 21.54
C VAL A 176 -9.52 -17.47 22.35
N SER A 177 -9.43 -17.13 23.63
CA SER A 177 -10.50 -17.38 24.58
C SER A 177 -11.76 -16.72 24.06
N LEU A 178 -12.79 -17.51 23.77
CA LEU A 178 -14.11 -17.03 23.28
C LEU A 178 -14.67 -15.90 24.17
N LYS A 179 -14.19 -15.82 25.42
CA LYS A 179 -14.48 -14.76 26.37
C LYS A 179 -14.04 -13.37 25.87
N VAL A 180 -12.88 -13.26 25.22
CA VAL A 180 -12.36 -12.00 24.67
C VAL A 180 -13.19 -11.54 23.46
N ILE A 181 -13.54 -12.45 22.56
CA ILE A 181 -14.38 -12.14 21.39
C ILE A 181 -15.77 -11.68 21.83
N LYS A 182 -16.37 -12.34 22.83
CA LYS A 182 -17.66 -11.91 23.41
C LYS A 182 -17.59 -10.50 23.97
N PHE A 183 -16.51 -10.15 24.67
CA PHE A 183 -16.35 -8.80 25.22
C PHE A 183 -16.28 -7.73 24.12
N ILE A 184 -15.52 -7.98 23.06
CA ILE A 184 -15.42 -7.06 21.92
C ILE A 184 -16.77 -6.88 21.23
N LEU A 185 -17.52 -7.97 20.99
CA LEU A 185 -18.86 -7.92 20.40
C LEU A 185 -19.86 -7.17 21.28
N PHE A 186 -19.78 -7.34 22.59
CA PHE A 186 -20.66 -6.63 23.52
C PHE A 186 -20.37 -5.13 23.53
N LEU A 187 -19.07 -4.77 23.48
CA LEU A 187 -18.63 -3.39 23.48
C LEU A 187 -18.98 -2.67 22.17
N SER A 188 -18.79 -3.33 21.02
CA SER A 188 -19.21 -2.79 19.72
C SER A 188 -20.73 -2.69 19.59
N GLY A 189 -21.46 -3.72 20.02
CA GLY A 189 -22.93 -3.71 20.02
C GLY A 189 -23.51 -2.61 20.92
N GLY A 190 -22.90 -2.38 22.08
CA GLY A 190 -23.27 -1.31 22.99
C GLY A 190 -23.10 0.07 22.37
N LEU A 191 -21.97 0.33 21.70
CA LEU A 191 -21.73 1.59 21.00
C LEU A 191 -22.72 1.84 19.86
N VAL A 192 -23.03 0.81 19.05
CA VAL A 192 -24.01 0.92 17.96
C VAL A 192 -25.42 1.19 18.51
N SER A 193 -25.80 0.50 19.59
CA SER A 193 -27.10 0.70 20.24
C SER A 193 -27.24 2.11 20.80
N LEU A 194 -26.19 2.62 21.46
CA LEU A 194 -26.16 3.97 22.00
C LEU A 194 -26.29 5.03 20.88
N ALA A 195 -25.57 4.85 19.78
CA ALA A 195 -25.69 5.72 18.60
C ALA A 195 -27.10 5.69 18.00
N GLY A 196 -27.73 4.51 17.93
CA GLY A 196 -29.11 4.36 17.47
C GLY A 196 -30.12 5.09 18.35
N VAL A 197 -29.97 5.02 19.67
CA VAL A 197 -30.84 5.73 20.61
C VAL A 197 -30.72 7.25 20.45
N VAL A 198 -29.50 7.76 20.30
CA VAL A 198 -29.25 9.20 20.06
C VAL A 198 -29.92 9.64 18.76
N PHE A 199 -29.78 8.84 17.69
CA PHE A 199 -30.37 9.15 16.39
C PHE A 199 -31.92 9.19 16.45
N VAL A 200 -32.55 8.18 17.07
CA VAL A 200 -34.01 8.14 17.24
C VAL A 200 -34.51 9.32 18.08
N TRP A 201 -33.78 9.68 19.13
CA TRP A 201 -34.09 10.82 19.98
C TRP A 201 -34.05 12.15 19.22
N GLU A 202 -33.05 12.35 18.36
CA GLU A 202 -32.93 13.54 17.51
C GLU A 202 -34.06 13.60 16.46
N CYS A 203 -34.34 12.50 15.77
CA CYS A 203 -35.45 12.44 14.82
C CYS A 203 -36.80 12.75 15.50
N GLY A 204 -37.04 12.23 16.70
CA GLY A 204 -38.26 12.50 17.45
C GLY A 204 -38.43 13.96 17.89
N LYS A 205 -37.33 14.69 18.10
CA LYS A 205 -37.37 16.14 18.38
C LYS A 205 -37.71 16.95 17.13
N VAL A 206 -37.09 16.61 16.00
CA VAL A 206 -37.33 17.30 14.71
C VAL A 206 -38.79 17.17 14.29
N TRP A 207 -39.36 15.97 14.38
CA TRP A 207 -40.78 15.74 14.08
C TRP A 207 -41.72 16.56 14.96
N ARG A 208 -41.41 16.70 16.26
CA ARG A 208 -42.20 17.53 17.17
C ARG A 208 -42.16 19.03 16.82
N GLN A 209 -41.03 19.53 16.34
CA GLN A 209 -40.92 20.93 15.90
C GLN A 209 -41.69 21.18 14.60
N SER A 210 -41.64 20.26 13.63
CA SER A 210 -42.39 20.40 12.38
C SER A 210 -43.91 20.41 12.59
N CYS A 211 -44.44 19.63 13.54
CA CYS A 211 -45.88 19.61 13.83
C CYS A 211 -46.41 20.84 14.60
N MET A 212 -45.54 21.69 15.16
CA MET A 212 -45.96 22.88 15.92
C MET A 212 -46.00 24.16 15.08
N VAL A 213 -45.53 24.11 13.83
CA VAL A 213 -45.42 25.24 12.90
C VAL A 213 -46.50 25.18 11.79
N THR A 214 -47.42 24.21 11.85
CA THR A 214 -48.58 24.10 10.94
C THR A 214 -49.86 24.37 11.72
#